data_AF-A0A924H3Z9-F1
#
_entry.id   AF-A0A924H3Z9-F1
#
_cell.length_a   1.000
_cell.length_b   1.000
_cell.length_c   1.000
_cell.angle_alpha   90.00
_cell.angle_beta   90.00
_cell.angle_gamma   90.00
#
_symmetry.space_group_name_H-M   'P 1'
#
loop_
_entity.id
_entity.type
_entity.pdbx_description
1 polymer ?
#
loop_
_entity_poly.entity_id
_entity_poly.type
_entity_poly.pdbx_seq_one_letter_code
_entity_poly.pdbx_strand_id
1 'polypeptide(L)' 'MVIIKMRGSNHSKDIREYVITDKGLVLIDPRETEYSKLTTGAPDVVSRLEESSPEPKATKAK' A
#
# COMPACT_ATOMS: atom_id res chain seq x y z
N MET A 1 8.37 6.23 3.23
CA MET A 1 9.40 6.70 4.16
C MET A 1 9.01 6.32 5.57
N VAL A 2 9.98 5.80 6.33
CA VAL A 2 9.79 5.39 7.72
C VAL A 2 11.03 5.75 8.51
N ILE A 3 10.86 6.16 9.75
CA ILE A 3 11.96 6.35 10.68
C ILE A 3 12.10 5.03 11.44
N ILE A 4 13.16 4.27 11.15
CA ILE A 4 13.38 2.96 11.77
C ILE A 4 13.84 3.13 13.24
N LYS A 5 14.71 4.12 13.50
CA LYS A 5 15.25 4.39 14.82
C LYS A 5 15.73 5.83 14.95
N MET A 6 15.36 6.47 16.06
CA MET A 6 16.02 7.68 16.59
C MET A 6 16.48 7.43 18.03
N ARG A 7 17.69 7.89 18.38
CA ARG A 7 18.23 7.82 19.75
C ARG A 7 17.91 9.14 20.47
N GLY A 8 17.48 9.06 21.73
CA GLY A 8 17.20 10.24 22.55
C GLY A 8 15.98 11.08 22.12
N SER A 9 15.14 10.58 21.21
CA SER A 9 13.93 11.26 20.78
C SER A 9 12.84 10.26 20.39
N ASN A 10 11.58 10.69 20.48
CA ASN A 10 10.44 9.96 19.94
C ASN A 10 10.35 10.17 18.42
N HIS A 11 9.82 9.18 17.71
CA HIS A 11 9.56 9.27 16.27
C HIS A 11 8.28 8.53 15.90
N SER A 12 7.67 8.94 14.79
CA SER A 12 6.53 8.24 14.23
C SER A 12 6.93 6.83 13.81
N LYS A 13 6.06 5.85 14.14
CA LYS A 13 6.21 4.45 13.76
C LYS A 13 5.50 4.13 12.44
N ASP A 14 4.90 5.14 11.81
CA ASP A 14 4.09 4.97 10.61
C ASP A 14 5.01 4.87 9.38
N ILE A 15 4.66 3.96 8.47
CA ILE A 15 5.21 3.96 7.12
C ILE A 15 4.38 4.94 6.30
N ARG A 16 5.00 6.03 5.83
CA ARG A 16 4.31 7.10 5.09
C ARG A 16 4.67 7.09 3.61
N GLU A 17 3.73 7.38 2.74
CA GLU A 17 4.04 7.59 1.33
C GLU A 17 4.76 8.93 1.12
N TYR A 18 5.54 9.01 0.06
CA TYR A 18 6.23 10.24 -0.33
C TYR A 18 6.36 10.33 -1.84
N VAL A 19 6.43 11.55 -2.35
CA VAL A 19 6.63 11.83 -3.77
C VAL A 19 7.80 12.79 -3.92
N ILE A 20 8.63 12.55 -4.93
CA ILE A 20 9.71 13.47 -5.31
C ILE A 20 9.15 14.41 -6.37
N THR A 21 9.22 15.70 -6.09
CA THR A 21 8.77 16.79 -6.96
C THR A 21 9.96 17.68 -7.33
N ASP A 22 9.73 18.66 -8.21
CA ASP A 22 10.68 19.73 -8.53
C ASP A 22 11.08 20.57 -7.30
N LYS A 23 10.22 20.63 -6.28
CA LYS A 23 10.46 21.29 -4.99
C LYS A 23 11.15 20.39 -3.96
N GLY A 24 11.44 19.15 -4.31
CA GLY A 24 12.02 18.14 -3.42
C GLY A 24 11.01 17.08 -2.95
N LEU A 25 11.33 16.45 -1.82
CA LEU A 25 10.54 15.36 -1.25
C LEU A 25 9.33 15.91 -0.48
N VAL A 26 8.13 15.44 -0.84
CA VAL A 26 6.88 15.75 -0.16
C VAL A 26 6.35 14.49 0.52
N LEU A 27 6.08 14.58 1.81
CA LEU A 27 5.41 13.53 2.59
C LEU A 27 3.90 13.61 2.33
N ILE A 28 3.28 12.46 2.01
CA ILE A 28 1.83 12.37 1.89
C ILE A 28 1.24 12.12 3.28
N ASP A 29 0.11 12.76 3.58
CA ASP A 29 -0.60 12.58 4.84
C ASP A 29 -1.04 11.13 5.04
N PRO A 30 -1.13 10.66 6.30
CA PRO A 30 -1.52 9.29 6.60
C PRO A 30 -2.99 9.08 6.20
N ARG A 31 -3.21 8.51 5.01
CA ARG A 31 -4.44 7.77 4.73
C ARG A 31 -4.34 6.46 5.49
N GLU A 32 -5.46 5.97 6.01
CA GLU A 32 -5.56 4.56 6.41
C GLU A 32 -5.33 3.73 5.15
N THR A 33 -4.08 3.36 4.91
CA THR A 33 -3.71 2.58 3.74
C THR A 33 -4.31 1.21 3.94
N GLU A 34 -5.22 0.81 3.07
CA GLU A 34 -5.82 -0.53 3.04
C GLU A 34 -4.80 -1.58 2.53
N TYR A 35 -3.52 -1.42 2.88
CA TYR A 35 -2.42 -2.26 2.47
C TYR A 35 -1.85 -3.01 3.67
N SER A 36 -1.67 -4.31 3.51
CA SER A 36 -0.91 -5.14 4.45
C SER A 36 0.43 -5.55 3.83
N LYS A 37 1.33 -6.10 4.66
CA LYS A 37 2.66 -6.58 4.21
C LYS A 37 3.53 -5.51 3.54
N LEU A 38 3.39 -4.23 3.93
CA LEU A 38 4.15 -3.11 3.34
C LEU A 38 5.69 -3.30 3.34
N THR A 39 6.24 -4.08 4.27
CA THR A 39 7.69 -4.35 4.37
C THR A 39 8.20 -5.40 3.39
N THR A 40 7.34 -6.17 2.72
CA THR A 40 7.76 -7.20 1.74
C THR A 40 8.17 -6.60 0.39
N GLY A 41 7.82 -5.35 0.12
CA GLY A 41 7.96 -4.69 -1.18
C GLY A 41 6.80 -4.95 -2.15
N ALA A 42 5.91 -5.89 -1.84
CA ALA A 42 4.69 -6.17 -2.60
C ALA A 42 3.51 -6.28 -1.62
N PRO A 43 2.77 -5.17 -1.40
CA PRO A 43 1.68 -5.15 -0.43
C PRO A 43 0.39 -5.80 -0.98
N ASP A 44 -0.39 -6.37 -0.07
CA ASP A 44 -1.73 -6.89 -0.37
C ASP A 44 -2.80 -5.84 -0.04
N VAL A 45 -3.79 -5.66 -0.92
CA VAL A 45 -4.94 -4.78 -0.67
C VAL A 45 -5.96 -5.52 0.20
N VAL A 46 -6.23 -4.99 1.39
CA VAL A 46 -7.10 -5.61 2.40
C VAL A 46 -8.59 -5.46 2.06
N SER A 47 -8.97 -4.39 1.36
CA SER A 47 -10.38 -4.03 1.06
C SER A 47 -10.87 -4.47 -0.33
N ARG A 48 -10.02 -5.15 -1.13
CA ARG A 48 -10.45 -5.58 -2.46
C ARG A 48 -11.52 -6.66 -2.29
N LEU A 49 -12.78 -6.28 -2.48
CA LEU A 49 -13.86 -7.24 -2.71
C LEU A 49 -13.38 -8.15 -3.84
N GLU A 50 -13.33 -9.46 -3.57
CA GLU A 50 -13.08 -10.49 -4.57
C GLU A 50 -14.07 -10.26 -5.73
N GLU A 51 -13.62 -9.59 -6.79
CA GLU A 51 -14.41 -9.44 -8.00
C GLU A 51 -14.39 -10.82 -8.66
N SER A 52 -15.48 -11.57 -8.47
CA SER A 52 -15.63 -12.91 -9.02
C SER A 52 -15.32 -12.84 -10.51
N SER A 53 -14.30 -13.60 -10.93
CA SER A 53 -13.93 -13.73 -12.34
C SER A 53 -15.20 -13.82 -13.20
N PRO A 54 -15.36 -12.98 -14.24
CA PRO A 54 -16.56 -13.03 -15.07
C PRO A 54 -16.74 -14.46 -15.57
N GLU A 55 -17.97 -14.98 -15.44
CA GLU A 55 -18.30 -16.37 -15.73
C GLU A 55 -17.64 -16.83 -17.03
N PRO A 56 -17.02 -18.04 -17.05
CA PRO A 56 -16.38 -18.53 -18.25
C PRO A 56 -17.40 -18.58 -19.38
N LYS A 57 -17.17 -17.79 -20.44
CA LYS A 57 -18.00 -17.80 -21.64
C LYS A 57 -18.02 -19.22 -22.23
N ALA A 58 -19.15 -19.90 -22.04
CA ALA A 58 -19.68 -21.03 -22.78
C ALA A 58 -18.69 -22.14 -23.18
N THR A 59 -18.70 -23.25 -22.45
CA THR A 59 -18.24 -24.53 -22.99
C THR A 59 -19.30 -25.07 -23.95
N LYS A 60 -18.93 -25.28 -25.22
CA LYS A 60 -19.83 -25.82 -26.26
C LYS A 60 -20.36 -27.20 -25.84
N ALA A 61 -21.68 -27.36 -25.90
CA ALA A 61 -22.36 -28.66 -25.78
C ALA A 61 -21.88 -29.60 -26.90
N LYS A 62 -21.64 -30.86 -26.54
CA LYS A 62 -21.47 -31.97 -27.48
C LYS A 62 -22.40 -33.10 -27.06
#